data_AF-A0A9J7IE73-F1
#
_entry.id   AF-A0A9J7IE73-F1
#
_cell.length_a   1.000
_cell.length_b   1.000
_cell.length_c   1.000
_cell.angle_alpha   90.00
_cell.angle_beta   90.00
_cell.angle_gamma   90.00
#
_symmetry.space_group_name_H-M   'P 1'
#
loop_
_entity.id
_entity.type
_entity.pdbx_description
1 polymer ?
#
loop_
_entity_poly.entity_id
_entity_poly.type
_entity_poly.pdbx_seq_one_letter_code
_entity_poly.pdbx_strand_id
1 'polypeptide(L)'
;MLSNHNLEGNPADNSLRKLARAFELPFYGKYLLIAAFLASHNSANQDKRLFVKHHGKQRKRLQSVNAKAKVAEKMSSSLGPKSFSLDRLLAIFYAILDEKVGLTCNLLSQISTLVHLKLLGFVSGENNVMDGSARLQCTVGLEFILYIGKVVGFNVYQYLCDFA
;
A
#
# COMPACT_ATOMS: atom_id res chain seq x y z
N MET A 1 -6.73 44.19 11.02
CA MET A 1 -5.78 43.66 10.02
C MET A 1 -5.67 42.16 10.26
N LEU A 2 -6.24 41.37 9.36
CA LEU A 2 -6.18 39.90 9.43
C LEU A 2 -4.79 39.46 8.99
N SER A 3 -4.03 38.87 9.92
CA SER A 3 -2.74 38.28 9.64
C SER A 3 -2.94 37.04 8.76
N ASN A 4 -2.50 37.12 7.51
CA ASN A 4 -2.30 35.96 6.65
C ASN A 4 -1.21 35.08 7.27
N HIS A 5 -1.60 34.00 7.94
CA HIS A 5 -0.70 32.88 8.21
C HIS A 5 -0.45 32.16 6.89
N ASN A 6 0.66 32.53 6.24
CA ASN A 6 1.22 31.83 5.11
C ASN A 6 1.52 30.39 5.53
N LEU A 7 0.85 29.43 4.90
CA LEU A 7 1.20 28.01 4.95
C LEU A 7 2.49 27.81 4.11
N GLU A 8 3.63 28.18 4.68
CA GLU A 8 4.92 27.75 4.13
C GLU A 8 5.04 26.23 4.32
N GLY A 9 4.76 25.49 3.24
CA GLY A 9 4.94 24.05 3.20
C GLY A 9 6.39 23.68 3.51
N ASN A 10 6.57 22.70 4.40
CA ASN A 10 7.87 22.19 4.83
C ASN A 10 8.78 21.90 3.60
N PRO A 11 10.04 22.40 3.54
CA PRO A 11 10.95 22.17 2.41
C PRO A 11 11.21 20.69 2.08
N ALA A 12 11.03 19.78 3.05
CA ALA A 12 11.05 18.34 2.82
C ALA A 12 9.86 17.84 1.96
N ASP A 13 8.65 18.39 2.16
CA ASP A 13 7.45 18.06 1.36
C ASP A 13 7.66 18.51 -0.10
N ASN A 14 8.26 19.68 -0.32
CA ASN A 14 8.56 20.17 -1.66
C ASN A 14 9.59 19.29 -2.40
N SER A 15 10.57 18.75 -1.68
CA SER A 15 11.60 17.86 -2.24
C SER A 15 11.04 16.47 -2.58
N LEU A 16 10.17 15.91 -1.73
CA LEU A 16 9.43 14.67 -1.99
C LEU A 16 8.48 14.81 -3.18
N ARG A 17 7.77 15.94 -3.30
CA ARG A 17 6.93 16.24 -4.46
C ARG A 17 7.74 16.38 -5.74
N LYS A 18 8.93 16.99 -5.66
CA LYS A 18 9.86 17.11 -6.79
C LYS A 18 10.39 15.73 -7.20
N LEU A 19 10.71 14.86 -6.24
CA LEU A 19 11.10 13.47 -6.49
C LEU A 19 9.96 12.67 -7.10
N ALA A 20 8.74 12.80 -6.57
CA ALA A 20 7.56 12.13 -7.10
C ALA A 20 7.15 12.63 -8.50
N ARG A 21 7.41 13.91 -8.82
CA ARG A 21 7.28 14.45 -10.18
C ARG A 21 8.40 13.96 -11.11
N ALA A 22 9.61 13.77 -10.60
CA ALA A 22 10.70 13.19 -11.38
C ALA A 22 10.49 11.68 -11.66
N PHE A 23 9.80 10.98 -10.76
CA PHE A 23 9.34 9.60 -10.94
C PHE A 23 7.93 9.57 -11.55
N GLU A 24 7.80 9.92 -12.83
CA GLU A 24 6.58 9.66 -13.58
C GLU A 24 6.39 8.16 -13.80
N LEU A 25 5.79 7.48 -12.81
CA LEU A 25 5.43 6.08 -12.93
C LEU A 25 4.25 5.89 -13.90
N PRO A 26 4.23 4.81 -14.71
CA PRO A 26 3.06 4.42 -15.47
C PRO A 26 1.83 4.25 -14.57
N PHE A 27 0.62 4.38 -15.14
CA PHE A 27 -0.63 4.30 -14.38
C PHE A 27 -0.72 3.03 -13.51
N TYR A 28 -0.51 1.84 -14.08
CA TYR A 28 -0.52 0.60 -13.30
C TYR A 28 0.63 0.52 -12.30
N GLY A 29 1.78 1.14 -12.57
CA GLY A 29 2.91 1.21 -11.63
C GLY A 29 2.56 2.01 -10.39
N LYS A 30 1.80 3.09 -10.53
CA LYS A 30 1.26 3.87 -9.40
C LYS A 30 0.33 3.02 -8.53
N TYR A 31 -0.61 2.29 -9.14
CA TYR A 31 -1.52 1.41 -8.41
C TYR A 31 -0.82 0.20 -7.76
N LEU A 32 0.16 -0.40 -8.44
CA LEU A 32 0.99 -1.46 -7.88
C LEU A 32 1.75 -0.97 -6.64
N LEU A 33 2.29 0.25 -6.68
CA LEU A 33 2.98 0.82 -5.54
C LEU A 33 2.04 1.14 -4.37
N ILE A 34 0.83 1.63 -4.65
CA ILE A 34 -0.21 1.81 -3.63
C ILE A 34 -0.59 0.46 -2.99
N ALA A 35 -0.86 -0.56 -3.82
CA ALA A 35 -1.19 -1.89 -3.35
C ALA A 35 -0.08 -2.49 -2.48
N ALA A 36 1.18 -2.31 -2.88
CA ALA A 36 2.34 -2.75 -2.12
C ALA A 36 2.46 -2.04 -0.76
N PHE A 37 2.21 -0.73 -0.71
CA PHE A 37 2.19 0.02 0.54
C PHE A 37 1.10 -0.50 1.48
N LEU A 38 -0.11 -0.70 0.97
CA LEU A 38 -1.23 -1.25 1.74
C LEU A 38 -0.92 -2.67 2.24
N ALA A 39 -0.27 -3.50 1.42
CA ALA A 39 0.15 -4.84 1.81
C ALA A 39 1.19 -4.80 2.95
N SER A 40 2.14 -3.87 2.92
CA SER A 40 3.15 -3.75 4.00
C SER A 40 2.60 -3.17 5.30
N HIS A 41 1.59 -2.31 5.25
CA HIS A 41 1.07 -1.63 6.46
C HIS A 41 -0.12 -2.37 7.09
N ASN A 42 -0.96 -3.03 6.29
CA ASN A 42 -2.08 -3.81 6.80
C ASN A 42 -1.69 -5.27 7.03
N SER A 43 -2.20 -5.88 8.10
CA SER A 43 -2.08 -7.33 8.30
C SER A 43 -2.95 -8.10 7.28
N ALA A 44 -2.47 -9.26 6.81
CA ALA A 44 -3.18 -10.07 5.82
C ALA A 44 -4.60 -10.49 6.26
N ASN A 45 -4.84 -10.57 7.58
CA ASN A 45 -6.16 -10.91 8.13
C ASN A 45 -7.22 -9.83 7.85
N GLN A 46 -6.80 -8.59 7.54
CA GLN A 46 -7.67 -7.45 7.28
C GLN A 46 -8.03 -7.31 5.80
N ASP A 47 -7.31 -7.98 4.89
CA ASP A 47 -7.48 -7.83 3.44
C ASP A 47 -8.91 -8.10 3.00
N LYS A 48 -9.56 -9.12 3.56
CA LYS A 48 -10.97 -9.43 3.30
C LYS A 48 -11.83 -8.18 3.55
N ARG A 49 -11.82 -7.69 4.80
CA ARG A 49 -12.61 -6.54 5.25
C ARG A 49 -12.40 -5.30 4.37
N LEU A 50 -11.17 -5.06 3.93
CA LEU A 50 -10.77 -3.86 3.19
C LEU A 50 -11.06 -3.93 1.68
N PHE A 51 -10.90 -5.11 1.07
CA PHE A 51 -10.77 -5.22 -0.40
C PHE A 51 -11.92 -5.99 -1.06
N VAL A 52 -12.77 -6.70 -0.32
CA VAL A 52 -13.92 -7.40 -0.90
C VAL A 52 -15.13 -6.45 -0.94
N LYS A 53 -15.43 -5.91 -2.12
CA LYS A 53 -16.70 -5.24 -2.43
C LYS A 53 -17.83 -6.27 -2.15
N HIS A 54 -18.74 -5.97 -1.21
CA HIS A 54 -19.81 -6.84 -0.68
C HIS A 54 -19.44 -7.81 0.46
N HIS A 55 -18.67 -7.36 1.46
CA HIS A 55 -18.71 -8.05 2.74
C HIS A 55 -20.12 -7.98 3.33
N GLY A 56 -20.86 -9.10 3.30
CA GLY A 56 -22.08 -9.26 4.07
C GLY A 56 -21.85 -8.87 5.55
N LYS A 57 -22.92 -8.46 6.24
CA LYS A 57 -22.89 -8.02 7.64
C LYS A 57 -22.01 -8.96 8.48
N GLN A 58 -20.92 -8.41 9.03
CA GLN A 58 -20.05 -9.12 9.98
C GLN A 58 -20.92 -9.78 11.05
N ARG A 59 -20.95 -11.11 11.07
CA ARG A 59 -21.64 -11.87 12.12
C ARG A 59 -20.88 -11.57 13.42
N LYS A 60 -21.50 -10.81 14.32
CA LYS A 60 -20.96 -10.43 15.64
C LYS A 60 -20.49 -11.68 16.38
N ARG A 61 -19.21 -12.04 16.25
CA ARG A 61 -18.57 -13.04 17.10
C ARG A 61 -18.33 -12.36 18.45
N LEU A 62 -18.79 -13.01 19.51
CA LEU A 62 -18.92 -12.51 20.87
C LEU A 62 -17.72 -11.67 21.34
N GLN A 63 -18.06 -10.56 21.99
CA GLN A 63 -17.20 -9.42 22.35
C GLN A 63 -16.13 -9.72 23.43
N SER A 64 -15.88 -10.98 23.81
CA SER A 64 -15.00 -11.33 24.93
C SER A 64 -13.51 -11.49 24.58
N VAL A 65 -13.13 -11.48 23.30
CA VAL A 65 -11.72 -11.61 22.84
C VAL A 65 -11.04 -10.30 22.41
N ASN A 66 -11.76 -9.17 22.43
CA ASN A 66 -11.37 -7.95 21.70
C ASN A 66 -10.36 -7.02 22.41
N ALA A 67 -10.13 -7.17 23.73
CA ALA A 67 -9.20 -6.27 24.43
C ALA A 67 -7.72 -6.58 24.11
N LYS A 68 -7.35 -7.86 23.98
CA LYS A 68 -5.98 -8.29 23.67
C LYS A 68 -5.61 -8.08 22.19
N ALA A 69 -6.59 -8.22 21.29
CA ALA A 69 -6.40 -7.99 19.86
C ALA A 69 -6.15 -6.50 19.52
N LYS A 70 -6.87 -5.57 20.18
CA LYS A 70 -6.65 -4.12 19.97
C LYS A 70 -5.27 -3.63 20.43
N VAL A 71 -4.73 -4.21 21.49
CA VAL A 71 -3.37 -3.87 21.98
C VAL A 71 -2.30 -4.45 21.05
N ALA A 72 -2.49 -5.69 20.57
CA ALA A 72 -1.58 -6.29 19.58
C ALA A 72 -1.63 -5.58 18.21
N GLU A 73 -2.79 -5.08 17.78
CA GLU A 73 -2.95 -4.33 16.52
C GLU A 73 -2.22 -2.98 16.55
N LYS A 74 -2.40 -2.18 17.62
CA LYS A 74 -1.67 -0.92 17.81
C LYS A 74 -0.16 -1.09 17.96
N MET A 75 0.31 -2.27 18.36
CA MET A 75 1.74 -2.58 18.45
C MET A 75 2.32 -3.04 17.11
N SER A 76 1.48 -3.47 16.15
CA SER A 76 1.93 -3.95 14.85
C SER A 76 2.32 -2.85 13.87
N SER A 77 1.91 -1.61 14.12
CA SER A 77 2.34 -0.41 13.39
C SER A 77 3.71 0.11 13.85
N SER A 78 4.21 -0.37 15.00
CA SER A 78 5.58 -0.09 15.49
C SER A 78 6.64 -1.08 14.98
N LEU A 79 6.25 -2.13 14.24
CA LEU A 79 7.12 -3.23 13.78
C LEU A 79 7.43 -3.13 12.28
N GLY A 80 7.82 -1.95 11.79
CA GLY A 80 8.28 -1.76 10.41
C GLY A 80 7.31 -2.21 9.29
N PRO A 81 7.69 -2.06 8.02
CA PRO A 81 6.86 -2.54 6.92
C PRO A 81 6.83 -4.07 6.90
N LYS A 82 5.64 -4.69 6.81
CA LYS A 82 5.50 -6.15 6.74
C LYS A 82 5.85 -6.65 5.34
N SER A 83 6.40 -7.87 5.27
CA SER A 83 6.61 -8.55 4.00
C SER A 83 5.31 -9.18 3.49
N PHE A 84 5.19 -9.34 2.17
CA PHE A 84 4.01 -9.88 1.50
C PHE A 84 4.41 -10.73 0.28
N SER A 85 3.54 -11.64 -0.15
CA SER A 85 3.75 -12.43 -1.38
C SER A 85 3.29 -11.65 -2.62
N LEU A 86 3.80 -12.05 -3.79
CA LEU A 86 3.36 -11.52 -5.08
C LEU A 86 1.85 -11.71 -5.29
N ASP A 87 1.28 -12.85 -4.89
CA ASP A 87 -0.16 -13.12 -5.01
C ASP A 87 -0.99 -12.11 -4.22
N ARG A 88 -0.56 -11.77 -3.01
CA ARG A 88 -1.25 -10.77 -2.17
C ARG A 88 -1.17 -9.38 -2.81
N LEU A 89 -0.01 -9.01 -3.37
CA LEU A 89 0.15 -7.76 -4.11
C LEU A 89 -0.84 -7.68 -5.27
N LEU A 90 -0.89 -8.71 -6.11
CA LEU A 90 -1.78 -8.77 -7.27
C LEU A 90 -3.26 -8.76 -6.83
N ALA A 91 -3.63 -9.50 -5.80
CA ALA A 91 -5.00 -9.52 -5.27
C ALA A 91 -5.45 -8.14 -4.79
N ILE A 92 -4.60 -7.42 -4.04
CA ILE A 92 -4.89 -6.06 -3.59
C ILE A 92 -4.96 -5.11 -4.79
N PHE A 93 -4.01 -5.20 -5.72
CA PHE A 93 -3.99 -4.41 -6.95
C PHE A 93 -5.31 -4.51 -7.72
N TYR A 94 -5.78 -5.74 -8.00
CA TYR A 94 -7.05 -5.95 -8.69
C TYR A 94 -8.28 -5.53 -7.89
N ALA A 95 -8.19 -5.46 -6.56
CA ALA A 95 -9.30 -5.03 -5.73
C ALA A 95 -9.43 -3.50 -5.65
N ILE A 96 -8.33 -2.77 -5.73
CA ILE A 96 -8.31 -1.29 -5.70
C ILE A 96 -8.39 -0.67 -7.10
N LEU A 97 -8.04 -1.42 -8.14
CA LEU A 97 -8.19 -1.00 -9.53
C LEU A 97 -9.65 -1.19 -9.96
N ASP A 98 -10.28 -0.11 -10.43
CA ASP A 98 -11.68 -0.16 -10.89
C ASP A 98 -11.84 -0.63 -12.35
N GLU A 99 -10.72 -1.07 -12.97
CA GLU A 99 -10.65 -1.56 -14.35
C GLU A 99 -10.44 -3.07 -14.39
N LYS A 100 -11.06 -3.71 -15.38
CA LYS A 100 -10.81 -5.13 -15.69
C LYS A 100 -9.58 -5.24 -16.59
N VAL A 101 -8.40 -5.34 -15.97
CA VAL A 101 -7.15 -5.65 -16.69
C VAL A 101 -6.81 -7.13 -16.52
N GLY A 102 -6.30 -7.76 -17.58
CA GLY A 102 -5.76 -9.11 -17.52
C GLY A 102 -4.34 -9.12 -16.94
N LEU A 103 -3.92 -10.25 -16.39
CA LEU A 103 -2.52 -10.46 -16.03
C LEU A 103 -1.69 -10.56 -17.32
N THR A 104 -0.79 -9.60 -17.54
CA THR A 104 0.09 -9.56 -18.73
C THR A 104 1.55 -9.53 -18.31
N CYS A 105 2.45 -9.92 -19.23
CA CYS A 105 3.89 -9.80 -19.00
C CYS A 105 4.31 -8.35 -18.71
N ASN A 106 3.72 -7.36 -19.38
CA ASN A 106 3.99 -5.94 -19.11
C ASN A 106 3.65 -5.54 -17.67
N LEU A 107 2.56 -6.06 -17.10
CA LEU A 107 2.20 -5.80 -15.70
C LEU A 107 3.25 -6.38 -14.74
N LEU A 108 3.69 -7.62 -15.00
CA LEU A 108 4.74 -8.27 -14.21
C LEU A 108 6.09 -7.54 -14.35
N SER A 109 6.43 -7.07 -15.56
CA SER A 109 7.62 -6.26 -15.80
C SER A 109 7.61 -4.96 -15.01
N GLN A 110 6.45 -4.32 -14.80
CA GLN A 110 6.35 -3.13 -13.95
C GLN A 110 6.70 -3.42 -12.49
N ILE A 111 6.33 -4.60 -11.97
CA ILE A 111 6.73 -5.01 -10.62
C ILE A 111 8.26 -5.15 -10.54
N SER A 112 8.88 -5.77 -11.56
CA SER A 112 10.33 -5.85 -11.66
C SER A 112 10.99 -4.46 -11.71
N THR A 113 10.43 -3.53 -12.48
CA THR A 113 10.91 -2.13 -12.53
C THR A 113 10.81 -1.46 -11.16
N LEU A 114 9.71 -1.63 -10.42
CA LEU A 114 9.55 -1.06 -9.08
C LEU A 114 10.61 -1.60 -8.08
N VAL A 115 10.99 -2.88 -8.22
CA VAL A 115 12.10 -3.46 -7.43
C VAL A 115 13.45 -2.87 -7.84
N HIS A 116 13.72 -2.75 -9.16
CA HIS A 116 14.97 -2.17 -9.67
C HIS A 116 15.13 -0.70 -9.23
N LEU A 117 14.03 0.06 -9.21
CA LEU A 117 14.00 1.45 -8.73
C LEU A 117 14.04 1.58 -7.20
N LYS A 118 14.17 0.46 -6.46
CA LYS A 118 14.20 0.40 -4.99
C LYS A 118 12.96 0.98 -4.31
N LEU A 119 11.82 1.01 -5.01
CA LEU A 119 10.49 1.33 -4.47
C LEU A 119 9.85 0.11 -3.80
N LEU A 120 10.27 -1.08 -4.23
CA LEU A 120 10.04 -2.37 -3.59
C LEU A 120 11.38 -3.06 -3.33
N GLY A 121 11.42 -3.95 -2.35
CA GLY A 121 12.58 -4.79 -2.05
C GLY A 121 12.19 -6.24 -1.83
N PHE A 122 13.05 -7.17 -2.22
CA PHE A 122 12.94 -8.57 -1.80
C PHE A 122 13.48 -8.72 -0.38
N VAL A 123 12.66 -9.32 0.47
CA VAL A 123 13.05 -9.76 1.83
C VAL A 123 13.57 -11.19 1.79
N SER A 124 13.02 -12.02 0.90
CA SER A 124 13.46 -13.41 0.70
C SER A 124 13.05 -13.92 -0.68
N GLY A 125 13.78 -14.91 -1.19
CA GLY A 125 13.36 -15.69 -2.36
C GLY A 125 13.40 -14.94 -3.69
N GLU A 126 14.32 -13.99 -3.87
CA GLU A 126 14.48 -13.22 -5.13
C GLU A 126 14.65 -14.11 -6.37
N ASN A 127 15.30 -15.27 -6.25
CA ASN A 127 15.46 -16.22 -7.35
C ASN A 127 14.22 -17.09 -7.60
N ASN A 128 13.26 -17.10 -6.68
CA ASN A 128 12.10 -18.01 -6.67
C ASN A 128 10.76 -17.24 -6.75
N VAL A 129 10.73 -16.11 -7.46
CA VAL A 129 9.52 -15.26 -7.59
C VAL A 129 8.31 -16.04 -8.09
N MET A 130 8.53 -16.94 -9.05
CA MET A 130 7.47 -17.69 -9.72
C MET A 130 6.96 -18.89 -8.91
N ASP A 131 7.67 -19.28 -7.85
CA ASP A 131 7.30 -20.39 -6.95
C ASP A 131 6.42 -19.91 -5.77
N GLY A 132 6.12 -18.62 -5.70
CA GLY A 132 5.29 -18.03 -4.63
C GLY A 132 5.99 -17.94 -3.26
N SER A 133 7.22 -18.44 -3.13
CA SER A 133 8.05 -18.36 -1.92
C SER A 133 8.71 -16.99 -1.73
N ALA A 134 8.76 -16.16 -2.78
CA ALA A 134 9.31 -14.81 -2.69
C ALA A 134 8.46 -13.89 -1.81
N ARG A 135 9.16 -13.09 -0.99
CA ARG A 135 8.57 -12.07 -0.13
C ARG A 135 9.09 -10.71 -0.50
N LEU A 136 8.16 -9.81 -0.78
CA LEU A 136 8.40 -8.41 -1.12
C LEU A 136 8.07 -7.53 0.09
N GLN A 137 8.66 -6.34 0.13
CA GLN A 137 8.36 -5.29 1.09
C GLN A 137 8.35 -3.94 0.38
N CYS A 138 7.45 -3.06 0.82
CA CYS A 138 7.39 -1.69 0.34
C CYS A 138 8.42 -0.83 1.08
N THR A 139 9.23 -0.07 0.35
CA THR A 139 10.27 0.80 0.92
C THR A 139 9.86 2.27 0.99
N VAL A 140 8.73 2.63 0.37
CA VAL A 140 8.26 4.02 0.31
C VAL A 140 7.45 4.40 1.54
N GLY A 141 7.57 5.68 1.94
CA GLY A 141 6.84 6.25 3.06
C GLY A 141 5.42 6.71 2.73
N LEU A 142 4.63 6.99 3.77
CA LEU A 142 3.22 7.40 3.66
C LEU A 142 3.02 8.68 2.84
N GLU A 143 3.83 9.72 3.04
CA GLU A 143 3.71 10.98 2.29
C GLU A 143 3.80 10.77 0.77
N PHE A 144 4.74 9.93 0.34
CA PHE A 144 4.94 9.61 -1.07
C PHE A 144 3.73 8.87 -1.66
N ILE A 145 3.19 7.89 -0.93
CA ILE A 145 2.03 7.15 -1.41
C ILE A 145 0.76 7.99 -1.43
N LEU A 146 0.61 8.93 -0.49
CA LEU A 146 -0.50 9.88 -0.48
C LEU A 146 -0.45 10.82 -1.67
N TYR A 147 0.76 11.29 -2.05
CA TYR A 147 0.93 12.07 -3.27
C TYR A 147 0.53 11.26 -4.51
N ILE A 148 1.01 10.02 -4.64
CA ILE A 148 0.64 9.14 -5.77
C ILE A 148 -0.88 8.90 -5.80
N GLY A 149 -1.48 8.63 -4.65
CA GLY A 149 -2.93 8.48 -4.50
C GLY A 149 -3.69 9.71 -5.02
N LYS A 150 -3.25 10.92 -4.65
CA LYS A 150 -3.84 12.17 -5.17
C LYS A 150 -3.70 12.29 -6.70
N VAL A 151 -2.56 11.91 -7.27
CA VAL A 151 -2.32 11.95 -8.73
C VAL A 151 -3.27 11.03 -9.50
N VAL A 152 -3.62 9.87 -8.94
CA VAL A 152 -4.55 8.92 -9.57
C VAL A 152 -5.99 9.02 -9.08
N GLY A 153 -6.30 9.95 -8.17
CA GLY A 153 -7.63 10.09 -7.58
C GLY A 153 -8.03 8.97 -6.59
N PHE A 154 -7.07 8.27 -6.00
CA PHE A 154 -7.29 7.18 -5.04
C PHE A 154 -7.05 7.63 -3.59
N ASN A 155 -8.03 7.41 -2.72
CA ASN A 155 -7.94 7.74 -1.29
C ASN A 155 -7.29 6.61 -0.48
N VAL A 156 -5.97 6.67 -0.30
CA VAL A 156 -5.20 5.65 0.45
C VAL A 156 -5.62 5.53 1.91
N TYR A 157 -5.98 6.64 2.58
CA TYR A 157 -6.32 6.64 4.01
C TYR A 157 -7.51 5.74 4.34
N GLN A 158 -8.49 5.62 3.44
CA GLN A 158 -9.65 4.76 3.64
C GLN A 158 -9.27 3.28 3.80
N TYR A 159 -8.08 2.88 3.33
CA TYR A 159 -7.61 1.50 3.32
C TYR A 159 -6.53 1.23 4.38
N LEU A 160 -6.20 2.18 5.27
CA LEU A 160 -5.23 1.99 6.33
C LEU A 160 -5.93 1.71 7.67
N CYS A 161 -5.69 0.53 8.25
CA CYS A 161 -6.37 0.09 9.48
C CYS A 161 -6.11 0.97 10.72
N ASP A 162 -4.97 1.66 10.80
CA ASP A 162 -4.63 2.51 11.96
C ASP A 162 -5.39 3.85 11.96
N PHE A 163 -6.00 4.22 10.83
CA PHE A 163 -6.70 5.50 10.62
C PHE A 163 -8.19 5.32 10.28
N ALA A 164 -8.70 4.08 10.31
CA ALA A 164 -10.07 3.70 9.98
C ALA A 164 -10.95 3.44 11.22
#